data_AF-A0A1R3FNN0-F1
#
_entry.id   AF-A0A1R3FNN0-F1
#
_cell.length_a   1.000
_cell.length_b   1.000
_cell.length_c   1.000
_cell.angle_alpha   90.00
_cell.angle_beta   90.00
_cell.angle_gamma   90.00
#
_symmetry.space_group_name_H-M   'P 1'
#
loop_
_entity.id
_entity.type
_entity.pdbx_description
1 polymer ?
#
loop_
_entity_poly.entity_id
_entity_poly.type
_entity_poly.pdbx_seq_one_letter_code
_entity_poly.pdbx_strand_id
1 'polypeptide(L)'
;MKKQNISAVTLLALIITGCGGEGSSEGDNTTSNNATPPGTSNGPNSPSNPSNPSNPSTPGNTDSPSTVTSQQPDIKALSNNMIFAIEGFVEKTEPIRNYSSITVKNELPAFKGGDTQKVDVDIAVPTIVIDNGSNFVNDWHCYETARLSAQRKSHQLLVDGTISEYRYNMQSNACSGELLGSYVFNDAVFDSSLEFKTVGSVVSKDENGVESNLPTYDFIAQAYGQQSKERFGDSWELLQRDKINAAAKEAGASIFELNASSGKIGLDLEQLNSDTLIDFSSLDTNQLLNGAIWGIPGQGVADEKWCRIVNIPDDLSQNSIKYQSVISTNCARSAQRYCDAFGSSFSSGNYPPAAPIAWDSNTASNAQLNSDEQHRRDAQGHFVVNSSGQNAFVLSSNSVVIPIFGYTSPRSDGQVNNAGLNSWAGHEGHCQNVMNSRHTKMGIGYKVSKSDTSKMSYWTQDFN
;
A
#
# COMPACT_ATOMS: atom_id res chain seq x y z
N MET A 1 -0.89 52.19 3.61
CA MET A 1 0.02 52.22 2.43
C MET A 1 0.23 50.76 2.01
N LYS A 2 -0.62 50.13 1.18
CA LYS A 2 -0.64 50.08 -0.30
C LYS A 2 0.73 49.85 -0.99
N LYS A 3 0.91 48.62 -1.49
CA LYS A 3 1.47 48.13 -2.79
C LYS A 3 1.41 46.58 -2.69
N GLN A 4 0.46 45.81 -3.25
CA GLN A 4 0.07 45.48 -4.64
C GLN A 4 1.16 44.91 -5.58
N ASN A 5 1.06 43.58 -5.76
CA ASN A 5 1.08 42.79 -7.02
C ASN A 5 2.47 42.56 -7.70
N ILE A 6 2.81 41.47 -8.43
CA ILE A 6 2.13 40.58 -9.40
C ILE A 6 2.93 39.23 -9.52
N SER A 7 2.23 38.15 -9.91
CA SER A 7 2.64 36.76 -10.22
C SER A 7 3.65 36.51 -11.35
N ALA A 8 4.28 35.31 -11.36
CA ALA A 8 4.59 34.44 -12.53
C ALA A 8 5.15 33.09 -11.99
N VAL A 9 4.51 31.93 -12.17
CA VAL A 9 4.49 31.03 -13.35
C VAL A 9 5.89 30.64 -13.86
N THR A 10 6.36 29.44 -13.49
CA THR A 10 7.36 28.67 -14.27
C THR A 10 7.10 27.17 -14.03
N LEU A 11 6.31 26.51 -14.88
CA LEU A 11 6.71 25.70 -16.05
C LEU A 11 7.35 24.35 -15.68
N LEU A 12 6.55 23.28 -15.78
CA LEU A 12 7.02 21.92 -16.08
C LEU A 12 7.85 21.96 -17.38
N ALA A 13 9.05 21.39 -17.33
CA ALA A 13 9.77 20.95 -18.51
C ALA A 13 9.97 19.44 -18.43
N LEU A 14 9.15 18.72 -19.20
CA LEU A 14 9.48 17.41 -19.76
C LEU A 14 10.71 17.58 -20.65
N ILE A 15 11.78 16.82 -20.41
CA ILE A 15 12.76 16.50 -21.44
C ILE A 15 12.96 14.97 -21.40
N ILE A 16 12.41 14.32 -22.43
CA ILE A 16 12.81 13.00 -22.89
C ILE A 16 13.83 13.22 -24.02
N THR A 17 14.67 12.20 -24.24
CA THR A 17 15.82 12.05 -25.17
C THR A 17 17.15 12.40 -24.50
N GLY A 18 18.20 11.58 -24.49
CA GLY A 18 18.54 10.35 -25.20
C GLY A 18 20.05 10.36 -25.50
N CYS A 19 20.67 9.18 -25.64
CA CYS A 19 22.10 8.90 -25.93
C CYS A 19 23.08 9.17 -24.77
N GLY A 20 23.98 8.26 -24.38
CA GLY A 20 24.68 7.23 -25.14
C GLY A 20 26.18 7.49 -24.96
N GLY A 21 26.93 6.51 -24.45
CA GLY A 21 28.34 6.70 -24.10
C GLY A 21 29.08 5.41 -23.79
N GLU A 22 28.95 4.42 -24.69
CA GLU A 22 29.97 3.36 -24.82
C GLU A 22 31.13 3.93 -25.64
N GLY A 23 32.32 3.98 -25.05
CA GLY A 23 33.57 4.38 -25.70
C GLY A 23 34.43 3.17 -26.03
N SER A 24 34.66 2.98 -27.32
CA SER A 24 35.42 1.92 -27.99
C SER A 24 36.91 2.26 -28.21
N SER A 25 37.79 1.23 -28.27
CA SER A 25 38.97 1.09 -29.15
C SER A 25 39.60 -0.29 -28.84
N GLU A 26 40.09 -1.18 -29.71
CA GLU A 26 40.65 -1.22 -31.08
C GLU A 26 40.28 -2.62 -31.66
N GLY A 27 40.35 -2.99 -32.93
CA GLY A 27 41.17 -2.57 -34.07
C GLY A 27 40.82 -3.41 -35.31
N ASP A 28 41.38 -2.98 -36.44
CA ASP A 28 41.16 -3.36 -37.85
C ASP A 28 41.11 -4.86 -38.22
N ASN A 29 40.30 -5.24 -39.22
CA ASN A 29 40.77 -5.40 -40.61
C ASN A 29 39.68 -5.87 -41.61
N THR A 30 39.53 -5.08 -42.68
CA THR A 30 39.36 -5.42 -44.12
C THR A 30 38.33 -6.45 -44.68
N THR A 31 37.56 -5.91 -45.65
CA THR A 31 37.17 -6.44 -46.99
C THR A 31 35.99 -7.41 -47.20
N SER A 32 34.90 -6.83 -47.73
CA SER A 32 34.13 -7.17 -48.96
C SER A 32 33.74 -8.62 -49.31
N ASN A 33 32.43 -8.90 -49.46
CA ASN A 33 31.76 -9.03 -50.78
C ASN A 33 30.29 -9.52 -50.68
N ASN A 34 29.47 -9.00 -51.59
CA ASN A 34 28.10 -9.43 -51.93
C ASN A 34 28.03 -10.90 -52.39
N ALA A 35 26.92 -11.60 -52.08
CA ALA A 35 26.06 -12.31 -53.04
C ALA A 35 24.99 -13.18 -52.34
N THR A 36 23.76 -13.10 -52.82
CA THR A 36 22.61 -13.98 -52.51
C THR A 36 22.58 -15.21 -53.47
N PRO A 37 21.61 -16.16 -53.40
CA PRO A 37 21.79 -17.59 -53.11
C PRO A 37 21.58 -18.52 -54.34
N PRO A 38 21.65 -19.86 -54.17
CA PRO A 38 20.46 -20.74 -54.36
C PRO A 38 20.50 -21.98 -53.41
N GLY A 39 19.54 -22.88 -53.19
CA GLY A 39 18.23 -23.21 -53.76
C GLY A 39 17.93 -24.71 -53.44
N THR A 40 16.80 -24.96 -52.75
CA THR A 40 15.84 -26.10 -52.87
C THR A 40 16.13 -27.57 -52.47
N SER A 41 15.03 -28.20 -52.00
CA SER A 41 14.62 -29.63 -51.91
C SER A 41 14.80 -30.30 -50.53
N ASN A 42 13.87 -31.06 -49.92
CA ASN A 42 12.51 -31.55 -50.19
C ASN A 42 11.87 -31.94 -48.81
N GLY A 43 10.54 -31.78 -48.63
CA GLY A 43 9.78 -32.37 -47.50
C GLY A 43 9.40 -33.84 -47.75
N PRO A 44 8.32 -34.43 -47.15
CA PRO A 44 7.47 -33.99 -46.03
C PRO A 44 7.14 -35.14 -45.02
N ASN A 45 6.41 -34.86 -43.92
CA ASN A 45 5.24 -35.66 -43.50
C ASN A 45 4.62 -35.15 -42.17
N SER A 46 3.31 -34.90 -42.23
CA SER A 46 2.35 -34.89 -41.11
C SER A 46 1.51 -36.17 -41.23
N PRO A 47 0.82 -36.69 -40.18
CA PRO A 47 -0.60 -36.36 -40.08
C PRO A 47 -1.29 -36.43 -38.68
N SER A 48 -2.39 -35.67 -38.59
CA SER A 48 -3.73 -36.00 -38.03
C SER A 48 -4.01 -36.31 -36.54
N ASN A 49 -4.97 -35.52 -36.03
CA ASN A 49 -5.91 -35.68 -34.91
C ASN A 49 -6.74 -36.99 -34.96
N PRO A 50 -7.24 -37.52 -33.81
CA PRO A 50 -8.71 -37.63 -33.67
C PRO A 50 -9.31 -37.52 -32.24
N SER A 51 -10.50 -36.91 -32.19
CA SER A 51 -11.74 -37.35 -31.51
C SER A 51 -11.87 -37.44 -29.97
N ASN A 52 -12.83 -36.65 -29.48
CA ASN A 52 -13.62 -36.79 -28.25
C ASN A 52 -14.44 -38.09 -28.21
N PRO A 53 -14.78 -38.64 -27.02
CA PRO A 53 -16.21 -38.96 -26.81
C PRO A 53 -16.73 -38.76 -25.36
N SER A 54 -17.93 -38.15 -25.29
CA SER A 54 -19.11 -38.44 -24.45
C SER A 54 -19.04 -38.50 -22.91
N ASN A 55 -19.88 -37.64 -22.34
CA ASN A 55 -20.50 -37.66 -21.01
C ASN A 55 -21.34 -38.93 -20.75
N PRO A 56 -21.43 -39.42 -19.50
CA PRO A 56 -22.74 -39.73 -18.94
C PRO A 56 -22.94 -39.26 -17.48
N SER A 57 -24.20 -38.97 -17.18
CA SER A 57 -24.76 -38.43 -15.94
C SER A 57 -24.59 -39.34 -14.70
N THR A 58 -24.22 -38.70 -13.57
CA THR A 58 -24.50 -38.86 -12.10
C THR A 58 -25.26 -40.10 -11.54
N PRO A 59 -25.18 -40.42 -10.20
CA PRO A 59 -24.57 -39.70 -9.07
C PRO A 59 -23.74 -40.56 -8.07
N GLY A 60 -22.75 -39.94 -7.41
CA GLY A 60 -22.00 -40.55 -6.31
C GLY A 60 -21.34 -39.47 -5.46
N ASN A 61 -21.92 -39.24 -4.28
CA ASN A 61 -21.55 -38.24 -3.29
C ASN A 61 -20.35 -38.73 -2.47
N THR A 62 -19.24 -37.98 -2.41
CA THR A 62 -18.31 -37.94 -1.26
C THR A 62 -17.37 -36.74 -1.40
N ASP A 63 -17.69 -35.71 -0.63
CA ASP A 63 -16.85 -34.71 0.04
C ASP A 63 -15.34 -34.68 -0.27
N SER A 64 -14.90 -33.59 -0.89
CA SER A 64 -13.62 -32.93 -0.59
C SER A 64 -13.74 -31.45 -0.97
N PRO A 65 -13.39 -30.52 -0.05
CA PRO A 65 -13.61 -29.10 -0.28
C PRO A 65 -12.57 -28.58 -1.27
N SER A 66 -13.02 -28.24 -2.47
CA SER A 66 -12.31 -27.36 -3.36
C SER A 66 -12.10 -26.02 -2.66
N THR A 67 -10.83 -25.66 -2.41
CA THR A 67 -10.37 -24.32 -2.05
C THR A 67 -10.72 -23.37 -3.19
N VAL A 68 -11.95 -22.87 -3.16
CA VAL A 68 -12.28 -21.58 -3.78
C VAL A 68 -11.55 -20.56 -2.93
N THR A 69 -10.39 -20.10 -3.40
CA THR A 69 -9.84 -18.81 -2.99
C THR A 69 -10.89 -17.78 -3.34
N SER A 70 -11.74 -17.46 -2.37
CA SER A 70 -12.61 -16.30 -2.38
C SER A 70 -11.72 -15.09 -2.64
N GLN A 71 -11.65 -14.65 -3.91
CA GLN A 71 -11.33 -13.26 -4.20
C GLN A 71 -12.39 -12.46 -3.47
N GLN A 72 -12.03 -11.92 -2.30
CA GLN A 72 -12.83 -10.85 -1.72
C GLN A 72 -12.95 -9.78 -2.81
N PRO A 73 -14.16 -9.27 -3.09
CA PRO A 73 -14.28 -8.12 -3.94
C PRO A 73 -13.37 -7.03 -3.39
N ASP A 74 -12.76 -6.25 -4.28
CA ASP A 74 -12.10 -5.00 -3.94
C ASP A 74 -13.14 -4.15 -3.19
N ILE A 75 -13.16 -4.24 -1.86
CA ILE A 75 -13.80 -3.22 -1.06
C ILE A 75 -12.87 -2.03 -1.30
N LYS A 76 -13.23 -1.17 -2.25
CA LYS A 76 -12.80 0.23 -2.22
C LYS A 76 -13.31 0.74 -0.89
N ALA A 77 -12.47 0.58 0.15
CA ALA A 77 -12.72 1.16 1.45
C ALA A 77 -12.98 2.64 1.19
N LEU A 78 -14.22 3.05 1.44
CA LEU A 78 -14.58 4.45 1.40
C LEU A 78 -13.66 5.17 2.38
N SER A 79 -13.32 6.43 2.10
CA SER A 79 -12.43 7.13 3.01
C SER A 79 -13.14 7.32 4.36
N ASN A 80 -12.40 7.16 5.46
CA ASN A 80 -12.81 7.60 6.79
C ASN A 80 -13.28 9.06 6.85
N ASN A 81 -12.98 9.83 5.80
CA ASN A 81 -13.27 11.25 5.74
C ASN A 81 -14.77 11.54 5.83
N MET A 82 -15.66 10.64 5.37
CA MET A 82 -17.10 10.90 5.37
C MET A 82 -17.66 11.13 6.79
N ILE A 83 -17.20 10.36 7.80
CA ILE A 83 -17.63 10.57 9.19
C ILE A 83 -17.16 11.94 9.71
N PHE A 84 -15.93 12.32 9.38
CA PHE A 84 -15.39 13.63 9.79
C PHE A 84 -16.01 14.79 9.01
N ALA A 85 -16.48 14.56 7.78
CA ALA A 85 -17.27 15.51 7.03
C ALA A 85 -18.65 15.71 7.66
N ILE A 86 -19.31 14.63 8.11
CA ILE A 86 -20.57 14.72 8.87
C ILE A 86 -20.39 15.58 10.13
N GLU A 87 -19.33 15.33 10.89
CA GLU A 87 -18.98 16.17 12.04
C GLU A 87 -18.74 17.64 11.64
N GLY A 88 -18.08 17.87 10.50
CA GLY A 88 -17.90 19.21 9.94
C GLY A 88 -19.21 19.91 9.56
N PHE A 89 -20.21 19.16 9.07
CA PHE A 89 -21.55 19.67 8.83
C PHE A 89 -22.27 20.04 10.12
N VAL A 90 -22.09 19.28 11.20
CA VAL A 90 -22.65 19.59 12.52
C VAL A 90 -22.15 20.93 13.06
N GLU A 91 -20.89 21.28 12.78
CA GLU A 91 -20.31 22.58 13.18
C GLU A 91 -20.75 23.74 12.26
N LYS A 92 -21.43 23.46 11.14
CA LYS A 92 -21.85 24.47 10.17
C LYS A 92 -23.23 25.04 10.50
N THR A 93 -23.33 26.36 10.63
CA THR A 93 -24.61 27.05 10.91
C THR A 93 -25.32 27.56 9.65
N GLU A 94 -24.62 27.69 8.54
CA GLU A 94 -25.15 28.18 7.26
C GLU A 94 -25.52 27.01 6.34
N PRO A 95 -26.53 27.15 5.46
CA PRO A 95 -26.86 26.14 4.47
C PRO A 95 -25.66 25.77 3.59
N ILE A 96 -25.48 24.47 3.32
CA ILE A 96 -24.41 23.98 2.46
C ILE A 96 -24.72 24.33 1.00
N ARG A 97 -23.75 24.96 0.35
CA ARG A 97 -23.78 25.38 -1.06
C ARG A 97 -22.46 25.03 -1.73
N ASN A 98 -22.41 25.14 -3.06
CA ASN A 98 -21.19 24.90 -3.82
C ASN A 98 -20.02 25.75 -3.27
N TYR A 99 -18.87 25.10 -3.05
CA TYR A 99 -17.66 25.65 -2.44
C TYR A 99 -17.80 26.08 -0.97
N SER A 100 -18.83 25.59 -0.26
CA SER A 100 -18.89 25.76 1.18
C SER A 100 -17.71 25.08 1.83
N SER A 101 -17.07 25.76 2.78
CA SER A 101 -16.04 25.16 3.60
C SER A 101 -16.65 24.59 4.89
N ILE A 102 -16.23 23.38 5.23
CA ILE A 102 -16.49 22.74 6.52
C ILE A 102 -15.16 22.49 7.25
N THR A 103 -15.23 22.41 8.57
CA THR A 103 -14.07 22.03 9.38
C THR A 103 -14.01 20.51 9.44
N VAL A 104 -12.94 19.91 8.93
CA VAL A 104 -12.72 18.46 8.98
C VAL A 104 -11.53 18.18 9.89
N LYS A 105 -11.78 17.44 10.97
CA LYS A 105 -10.78 17.05 11.98
C LYS A 105 -10.68 15.53 12.03
N ASN A 106 -9.88 14.97 11.12
CA ASN A 106 -9.65 13.53 11.01
C ASN A 106 -8.67 12.96 12.05
N GLU A 107 -8.56 13.63 13.21
CA GLU A 107 -7.65 13.26 14.29
C GLU A 107 -8.36 12.43 15.36
N LEU A 108 -7.65 11.49 15.95
CA LEU A 108 -8.14 10.67 17.06
C LEU A 108 -7.60 11.15 18.42
N PRO A 109 -8.30 10.87 19.54
CA PRO A 109 -9.71 10.49 19.59
C PRO A 109 -10.65 11.49 18.88
N ALA A 110 -11.66 10.96 18.19
CA ALA A 110 -12.64 11.74 17.44
C ALA A 110 -13.63 12.48 18.38
N PHE A 111 -14.39 13.42 17.80
CA PHE A 111 -15.55 14.08 18.44
C PHE A 111 -15.28 14.75 19.80
N LYS A 112 -14.05 15.25 20.01
CA LYS A 112 -13.60 15.91 21.26
C LYS A 112 -14.32 17.22 21.59
N GLY A 113 -15.10 17.81 20.68
CA GLY A 113 -15.81 19.06 20.94
C GLY A 113 -16.98 18.90 21.92
N GLY A 114 -17.56 20.04 22.32
CA GLY A 114 -18.73 20.06 23.20
C GLY A 114 -20.02 19.65 22.48
N ASP A 115 -21.06 19.38 23.26
CA ASP A 115 -22.38 19.00 22.75
C ASP A 115 -22.93 20.04 21.75
N THR A 116 -23.57 19.54 20.70
CA THR A 116 -24.20 20.36 19.65
C THR A 116 -25.72 20.14 19.61
N GLN A 117 -26.43 21.05 18.95
CA GLN A 117 -27.82 20.80 18.57
C GLN A 117 -27.86 19.76 17.45
N LYS A 118 -28.95 18.98 17.39
CA LYS A 118 -29.21 18.12 16.24
C LYS A 118 -29.44 18.99 15.01
N VAL A 119 -28.71 18.71 13.94
CA VAL A 119 -28.86 19.40 12.65
C VAL A 119 -29.37 18.44 11.60
N ASP A 120 -30.20 18.95 10.69
CA ASP A 120 -30.55 18.26 9.45
C ASP A 120 -29.67 18.83 8.34
N VAL A 121 -28.90 17.97 7.68
CA VAL A 121 -27.96 18.33 6.61
C VAL A 121 -28.61 18.03 5.27
N ASP A 122 -29.04 19.09 4.58
CA ASP A 122 -29.71 18.99 3.27
C ASP A 122 -28.76 19.41 2.13
N ILE A 123 -28.31 18.41 1.36
CA ILE A 123 -27.51 18.55 0.15
C ILE A 123 -28.18 17.73 -0.96
N ALA A 124 -29.28 18.27 -1.50
CA ALA A 124 -30.18 17.57 -2.40
C ALA A 124 -29.59 17.15 -3.77
N VAL A 125 -28.42 17.69 -4.15
CA VAL A 125 -27.69 17.32 -5.37
C VAL A 125 -26.19 17.32 -5.06
N PRO A 126 -25.37 16.52 -5.77
CA PRO A 126 -23.92 16.51 -5.59
C PRO A 126 -23.33 17.91 -5.61
N THR A 127 -22.76 18.34 -4.49
CA THR A 127 -22.30 19.71 -4.24
C THR A 127 -20.84 19.70 -3.81
N ILE A 128 -20.01 20.59 -4.38
CA ILE A 128 -18.60 20.70 -3.99
C ILE A 128 -18.53 21.31 -2.59
N VAL A 129 -17.86 20.62 -1.69
CA VAL A 129 -17.56 21.03 -0.31
C VAL A 129 -16.04 20.99 -0.13
N ILE A 130 -15.50 22.00 0.54
CA ILE A 130 -14.06 22.18 0.70
C ILE A 130 -13.67 21.90 2.16
N ASP A 131 -12.83 20.91 2.36
CA ASP A 131 -12.31 20.58 3.67
C ASP A 131 -11.34 21.69 4.12
N ASN A 132 -11.59 22.24 5.30
CA ASN A 132 -10.76 23.26 5.96
C ASN A 132 -10.45 24.50 5.12
N GLY A 133 -11.24 24.79 4.08
CA GLY A 133 -11.04 25.93 3.19
C GLY A 133 -9.79 25.81 2.33
N SER A 134 -9.33 24.59 2.09
CA SER A 134 -8.12 24.29 1.33
C SER A 134 -8.20 24.73 -0.14
N ASN A 135 -7.05 25.17 -0.67
CA ASN A 135 -6.87 25.46 -2.09
C ASN A 135 -6.40 24.23 -2.89
N PHE A 136 -6.18 23.08 -2.23
CA PHE A 136 -5.79 21.85 -2.89
C PHE A 136 -7.03 21.07 -3.31
N VAL A 137 -7.09 20.71 -4.58
CA VAL A 137 -8.22 19.97 -5.18
C VAL A 137 -8.47 18.61 -4.50
N ASN A 138 -7.44 18.00 -3.88
CA ASN A 138 -7.61 16.75 -3.16
C ASN A 138 -8.49 16.87 -1.92
N ASP A 139 -8.70 18.08 -1.42
CA ASP A 139 -9.54 18.40 -0.26
C ASP A 139 -10.94 18.89 -0.70
N TRP A 140 -11.26 18.74 -2.00
CA TRP A 140 -12.54 19.13 -2.58
C TRP A 140 -13.37 17.89 -2.84
N HIS A 141 -14.48 17.79 -2.12
CA HIS A 141 -15.34 16.61 -2.12
C HIS A 141 -16.70 16.96 -2.69
N CYS A 142 -17.34 15.99 -3.34
CA CYS A 142 -18.69 16.15 -3.90
C CYS A 142 -19.67 15.32 -3.09
N TYR A 143 -20.41 15.97 -2.20
CA TYR A 143 -21.34 15.28 -1.31
C TYR A 143 -22.79 15.47 -1.76
N GLU A 144 -23.60 14.46 -1.52
CA GLU A 144 -25.07 14.49 -1.55
C GLU A 144 -25.58 13.83 -0.27
N THR A 145 -26.70 14.32 0.26
CA THR A 145 -27.32 13.75 1.45
C THR A 145 -28.81 13.49 1.23
N ALA A 146 -29.33 12.47 1.91
CA ALA A 146 -30.77 12.20 1.95
C ALA A 146 -31.20 11.98 3.39
N ARG A 147 -31.99 12.93 3.92
CA ARG A 147 -32.48 12.94 5.31
C ARG A 147 -31.36 12.76 6.35
N LEU A 148 -30.16 13.23 6.03
CA LEU A 148 -29.03 13.13 6.95
C LEU A 148 -29.28 14.06 8.13
N SER A 149 -29.21 13.52 9.33
CA SER A 149 -29.25 14.27 10.57
C SER A 149 -28.11 13.83 11.46
N ALA A 150 -27.50 14.78 12.16
CA ALA A 150 -26.34 14.49 13.00
C ALA A 150 -26.29 15.36 14.25
N GLN A 151 -25.68 14.82 15.32
CA GLN A 151 -25.50 15.51 16.59
C GLN A 151 -24.25 14.98 17.30
N ARG A 152 -23.39 15.87 17.79
CA ARG A 152 -22.36 15.52 18.76
C ARG A 152 -22.94 15.63 20.17
N LYS A 153 -22.88 14.55 20.94
CA LYS A 153 -23.38 14.51 22.32
C LYS A 153 -22.52 13.60 23.17
N SER A 154 -22.02 14.10 24.30
CA SER A 154 -21.19 13.34 25.24
C SER A 154 -19.98 12.67 24.56
N HIS A 155 -19.29 13.42 23.68
CA HIS A 155 -18.16 12.95 22.86
C HIS A 155 -18.48 11.77 21.92
N GLN A 156 -19.76 11.60 21.58
CA GLN A 156 -20.22 10.65 20.56
C GLN A 156 -20.86 11.41 19.41
N LEU A 157 -20.72 10.88 18.21
CA LEU A 157 -21.45 11.36 17.04
C LEU A 157 -22.66 10.47 16.81
N LEU A 158 -23.85 11.06 16.86
CA LEU A 158 -25.12 10.41 16.52
C LEU A 158 -25.47 10.79 15.09
N VAL A 159 -25.76 9.81 14.23
CA VAL A 159 -26.01 10.02 12.79
C VAL A 159 -27.18 9.17 12.34
N ASP A 160 -28.06 9.74 11.54
CA ASP A 160 -29.16 9.03 10.88
C ASP A 160 -29.34 9.57 9.46
N GLY A 161 -29.72 8.72 8.49
CA GLY A 161 -29.90 9.09 7.09
C GLY A 161 -28.72 8.71 6.18
N THR A 162 -28.64 9.31 4.99
CA THR A 162 -27.67 8.90 3.95
C THR A 162 -26.73 10.02 3.56
N ILE A 163 -25.47 9.67 3.33
CA ILE A 163 -24.47 10.51 2.68
C ILE A 163 -23.83 9.73 1.53
N SER A 164 -23.59 10.41 0.41
CA SER A 164 -22.94 9.86 -0.77
C SER A 164 -21.82 10.78 -1.21
N GLU A 165 -20.70 10.21 -1.65
CA GLU A 165 -19.57 10.93 -2.24
C GLU A 165 -19.47 10.61 -3.73
N TYR A 166 -19.29 11.64 -4.55
CA TYR A 166 -19.14 11.55 -6.00
C TYR A 166 -17.76 12.02 -6.44
N ARG A 167 -17.33 11.58 -7.61
CA ARG A 167 -16.05 12.05 -8.17
C ARG A 167 -16.14 13.52 -8.53
N TYR A 168 -15.22 14.32 -7.99
CA TYR A 168 -14.95 15.67 -8.50
C TYR A 168 -14.24 15.60 -9.85
N ASN A 169 -14.77 16.30 -10.85
CA ASN A 169 -14.16 16.40 -12.17
C ASN A 169 -13.40 17.72 -12.31
N MET A 170 -12.07 17.63 -12.34
CA MET A 170 -11.17 18.77 -12.51
C MET A 170 -11.33 19.51 -13.83
N GLN A 171 -11.64 18.82 -14.92
CA GLN A 171 -11.72 19.43 -16.25
C GLN A 171 -12.95 20.33 -16.37
N SER A 172 -14.07 19.88 -15.80
CA SER A 172 -15.32 20.66 -15.77
C SER A 172 -15.49 21.51 -14.52
N ASN A 173 -14.60 21.38 -13.52
CA ASN A 173 -14.73 22.00 -12.20
C ASN A 173 -16.14 21.81 -11.60
N ALA A 174 -16.60 20.56 -11.59
CA ALA A 174 -17.95 20.19 -11.17
C ALA A 174 -17.98 18.78 -10.58
N CYS A 175 -19.02 18.47 -9.81
CA CYS A 175 -19.32 17.10 -9.42
C CYS A 175 -19.76 16.29 -10.63
N SER A 176 -19.17 15.11 -10.81
CA SER A 176 -19.60 14.15 -11.82
C SER A 176 -20.74 13.29 -11.30
N GLY A 177 -21.32 12.45 -12.18
CA GLY A 177 -22.30 11.44 -11.79
C GLY A 177 -21.70 10.12 -11.32
N GLU A 178 -20.37 9.99 -11.25
CA GLU A 178 -19.71 8.78 -10.77
C GLU A 178 -19.77 8.73 -9.24
N LEU A 179 -20.56 7.81 -8.70
CA LEU A 179 -20.63 7.54 -7.27
C LEU A 179 -19.33 6.85 -6.81
N LEU A 180 -18.63 7.47 -5.86
CA LEU A 180 -17.46 6.86 -5.22
C LEU A 180 -17.88 5.93 -4.08
N GLY A 181 -18.96 6.29 -3.38
CA GLY A 181 -19.70 5.38 -2.51
C GLY A 181 -20.70 6.11 -1.62
N SER A 182 -21.45 5.33 -0.85
CA SER A 182 -22.56 5.83 -0.06
C SER A 182 -22.68 5.06 1.25
N TYR A 183 -23.01 5.77 2.32
CA TYR A 183 -23.32 5.22 3.63
C TYR A 183 -24.74 5.57 4.05
N VAL A 184 -25.45 4.56 4.54
CA VAL A 184 -26.76 4.70 5.18
C VAL A 184 -26.60 4.43 6.66
N PHE A 185 -26.93 5.43 7.47
CA PHE A 185 -26.94 5.36 8.92
C PHE A 185 -28.38 5.19 9.41
N ASN A 186 -28.58 4.28 10.35
CA ASN A 186 -29.86 4.00 11.00
C ASN A 186 -29.66 4.19 12.50
N ASP A 187 -29.93 5.40 12.99
CA ASP A 187 -29.66 5.79 14.39
C ASP A 187 -28.26 5.39 14.89
N ALA A 188 -27.24 5.55 14.03
CA ALA A 188 -25.87 5.15 14.31
C ALA A 188 -25.25 6.04 15.40
N VAL A 189 -24.44 5.44 16.27
CA VAL A 189 -23.72 6.17 17.33
C VAL A 189 -22.27 5.74 17.31
N PHE A 190 -21.37 6.69 17.05
CA PHE A 190 -19.93 6.52 17.00
C PHE A 190 -19.29 7.09 18.24
N ASP A 191 -18.34 6.37 18.82
CA ASP A 191 -17.50 6.91 19.88
C ASP A 191 -16.21 7.55 19.34
N SER A 192 -15.36 8.01 20.26
CA SER A 192 -14.11 8.69 19.92
C SER A 192 -13.04 7.77 19.30
N SER A 193 -13.27 6.46 19.29
CA SER A 193 -12.44 5.47 18.59
C SER A 193 -12.93 5.17 17.17
N LEU A 194 -14.10 5.70 16.78
CA LEU A 194 -14.83 5.40 15.55
C LEU A 194 -15.54 4.03 15.56
N GLU A 195 -15.57 3.32 16.68
CA GLU A 195 -16.45 2.16 16.83
C GLU A 195 -17.90 2.64 16.93
N PHE A 196 -18.80 1.94 16.22
CA PHE A 196 -20.23 2.19 16.35
C PHE A 196 -20.96 1.12 17.15
N LYS A 197 -21.90 1.56 17.99
CA LYS A 197 -22.49 0.75 19.06
C LYS A 197 -23.31 -0.45 18.59
N THR A 198 -23.96 -0.36 17.43
CA THR A 198 -24.99 -1.32 17.01
C THR A 198 -24.63 -1.92 15.67
N VAL A 199 -24.45 -3.24 15.63
CA VAL A 199 -24.27 -3.97 14.36
C VAL A 199 -25.44 -3.69 13.42
N GLY A 200 -25.14 -3.34 12.17
CA GLY A 200 -26.15 -3.01 11.15
C GLY A 200 -26.74 -1.60 11.26
N SER A 201 -26.29 -0.76 12.20
CA SER A 201 -26.66 0.67 12.19
C SER A 201 -26.01 1.44 11.05
N VAL A 202 -25.01 0.86 10.39
CA VAL A 202 -24.34 1.45 9.23
C VAL A 202 -24.29 0.43 8.10
N VAL A 203 -24.69 0.87 6.91
CA VAL A 203 -24.71 0.09 5.68
C VAL A 203 -23.92 0.85 4.63
N SER A 204 -23.03 0.18 3.92
CA SER A 204 -22.44 0.72 2.70
C SER A 204 -23.28 0.33 1.49
N LYS A 205 -23.36 1.23 0.52
CA LYS A 205 -24.05 1.01 -0.74
C LYS A 205 -23.07 1.19 -1.89
N ASP A 206 -22.94 0.15 -2.71
CA ASP A 206 -22.06 0.17 -3.88
C ASP A 206 -22.65 0.96 -5.06
N GLU A 207 -21.90 1.06 -6.16
CA GLU A 207 -22.31 1.73 -7.40
C GLU A 207 -23.57 1.14 -8.06
N ASN A 208 -23.88 -0.13 -7.78
CA ASN A 208 -25.07 -0.83 -8.27
C ASN A 208 -26.26 -0.69 -7.31
N GLY A 209 -26.04 -0.02 -6.17
CA GLY A 209 -27.02 0.16 -5.13
C GLY A 209 -27.21 -1.06 -4.22
N VAL A 210 -26.30 -2.03 -4.26
CA VAL A 210 -26.30 -3.19 -3.37
C VAL A 210 -25.81 -2.74 -2.00
N GLU A 211 -26.60 -3.07 -0.99
CA GLU A 211 -26.35 -2.72 0.41
C GLU A 211 -25.60 -3.84 1.13
N SER A 212 -24.60 -3.47 1.93
CA SER A 212 -23.82 -4.36 2.78
C SER A 212 -23.67 -3.77 4.18
N ASN A 213 -24.05 -4.53 5.21
CA ASN A 213 -23.82 -4.11 6.59
C ASN A 213 -22.32 -3.95 6.84
N LEU A 214 -21.94 -2.83 7.46
CA LEU A 214 -20.57 -2.66 7.92
C LEU A 214 -20.38 -3.33 9.28
N PRO A 215 -19.19 -3.92 9.53
CA PRO A 215 -18.81 -4.32 10.87
C PRO A 215 -18.55 -3.09 11.76
N THR A 216 -18.78 -3.21 13.07
CA THR A 216 -18.64 -2.10 14.03
C THR A 216 -17.23 -1.49 14.07
N TYR A 217 -16.23 -2.26 13.64
CA TYR A 217 -14.83 -1.86 13.58
C TYR A 217 -14.39 -1.21 12.27
N ASP A 218 -15.26 -1.08 11.26
CA ASP A 218 -14.84 -0.71 9.90
C ASP A 218 -14.04 0.61 9.84
N PHE A 219 -14.55 1.66 10.49
CA PHE A 219 -13.92 2.98 10.46
C PHE A 219 -12.60 3.04 11.27
N ILE A 220 -12.53 2.36 12.42
CA ILE A 220 -11.26 2.27 13.16
C ILE A 220 -10.21 1.44 12.40
N ALA A 221 -10.63 0.39 11.69
CA ALA A 221 -9.75 -0.39 10.83
C ALA A 221 -9.22 0.43 9.65
N GLN A 222 -10.07 1.22 9.00
CA GLN A 222 -9.65 2.17 7.96
C GLN A 222 -8.67 3.23 8.52
N ALA A 223 -8.84 3.65 9.79
CA ALA A 223 -7.99 4.67 10.41
C ALA A 223 -6.62 4.10 10.72
N TYR A 224 -6.59 2.86 11.21
CA TYR A 224 -5.37 2.08 11.34
C TYR A 224 -4.68 1.86 9.99
N GLY A 225 -5.45 1.56 8.93
CA GLY A 225 -4.94 1.42 7.56
C GLY A 225 -4.20 2.67 7.10
N GLN A 226 -4.81 3.85 7.20
CA GLN A 226 -4.16 5.12 6.86
C GLN A 226 -2.86 5.34 7.65
N GLN A 227 -2.89 5.04 8.95
CA GLN A 227 -1.70 5.10 9.80
C GLN A 227 -0.61 4.12 9.34
N SER A 228 -0.97 2.89 8.97
CA SER A 228 -0.04 1.89 8.44
C SER A 228 0.58 2.34 7.10
N LYS A 229 -0.24 2.92 6.21
CA LYS A 229 0.22 3.49 4.94
C LYS A 229 1.24 4.60 5.13
N GLU A 230 1.02 5.51 6.07
CA GLU A 230 1.97 6.59 6.38
C GLU A 230 3.29 6.06 6.96
N ARG A 231 3.23 4.98 7.75
CA ARG A 231 4.41 4.36 8.38
C ARG A 231 5.22 3.50 7.42
N PHE A 232 4.55 2.61 6.69
CA PHE A 232 5.18 1.51 5.95
C PHE A 232 4.94 1.54 4.44
N GLY A 233 4.05 2.40 3.96
CA GLY A 233 3.71 2.53 2.54
C GLY A 233 2.44 1.79 2.13
N ASP A 234 1.87 2.20 1.01
CA ASP A 234 0.57 1.73 0.51
C ASP A 234 0.56 0.22 0.21
N SER A 235 1.62 -0.32 -0.39
CA SER A 235 1.68 -1.76 -0.69
C SER A 235 1.76 -2.63 0.57
N TRP A 236 2.44 -2.16 1.62
CA TRP A 236 2.52 -2.89 2.89
C TRP A 236 1.17 -2.89 3.61
N GLU A 237 0.49 -1.75 3.62
CA GLU A 237 -0.86 -1.64 4.17
C GLU A 237 -1.83 -2.56 3.44
N LEU A 238 -1.86 -2.54 2.10
CA LEU A 238 -2.73 -3.40 1.30
C LEU A 238 -2.45 -4.89 1.54
N LEU A 239 -1.17 -5.27 1.68
CA LEU A 239 -0.77 -6.64 2.02
C LEU A 239 -1.33 -7.10 3.38
N GLN A 240 -1.36 -6.21 4.38
CA GLN A 240 -1.79 -6.54 5.73
C GLN A 240 -3.28 -6.35 5.96
N ARG A 241 -3.95 -5.50 5.17
CA ARG A 241 -5.37 -5.15 5.31
C ARG A 241 -6.26 -6.38 5.45
N ASP A 242 -6.13 -7.36 4.56
CA ASP A 242 -6.95 -8.57 4.59
C ASP A 242 -6.72 -9.40 5.86
N LYS A 243 -5.49 -9.43 6.36
CA LYS A 243 -5.12 -10.17 7.59
C LYS A 243 -5.68 -9.48 8.83
N ILE A 244 -5.60 -8.15 8.87
CA ILE A 244 -6.17 -7.35 9.95
C ILE A 244 -7.69 -7.45 9.93
N ASN A 245 -8.33 -7.40 8.76
CA ASN A 245 -9.77 -7.59 8.64
C ASN A 245 -10.20 -9.01 9.04
N ALA A 246 -9.42 -10.04 8.71
CA ALA A 246 -9.68 -11.40 9.16
C ALA A 246 -9.58 -11.53 10.69
N ALA A 247 -8.58 -10.88 11.31
CA ALA A 247 -8.43 -10.83 12.76
C ALA A 247 -9.59 -10.05 13.42
N ALA A 248 -9.97 -8.90 12.87
CA ALA A 248 -11.09 -8.09 13.37
C ALA A 248 -12.42 -8.83 13.24
N LYS A 249 -12.59 -9.68 12.23
CA LYS A 249 -13.76 -10.53 12.09
C LYS A 249 -13.86 -11.59 13.20
N GLU A 250 -12.72 -12.04 13.73
CA GLU A 250 -12.66 -13.00 14.84
C GLU A 250 -12.93 -12.33 16.20
N ALA A 251 -12.23 -11.22 16.49
CA ALA A 251 -12.23 -10.59 17.81
C ALA A 251 -13.08 -9.32 17.92
N GLY A 252 -13.52 -8.73 16.81
CA GLY A 252 -14.24 -7.47 16.77
C GLY A 252 -13.32 -6.24 16.85
N ALA A 253 -13.87 -5.12 17.30
CA ALA A 253 -13.14 -3.85 17.43
C ALA A 253 -12.05 -3.88 18.52
N SER A 254 -12.10 -4.85 19.43
CA SER A 254 -11.15 -4.99 20.55
C SER A 254 -9.71 -5.18 20.10
N ILE A 255 -9.47 -5.62 18.85
CA ILE A 255 -8.11 -5.71 18.33
C ILE A 255 -7.47 -4.34 18.12
N PHE A 256 -8.23 -3.25 18.10
CA PHE A 256 -7.74 -1.91 17.86
C PHE A 256 -7.67 -1.13 19.17
N GLU A 257 -6.46 -0.83 19.63
CA GLU A 257 -6.26 -0.08 20.87
C GLU A 257 -5.95 1.40 20.55
N LEU A 258 -6.90 2.28 20.85
CA LEU A 258 -6.68 3.72 20.69
C LEU A 258 -5.91 4.30 21.89
N ASN A 259 -4.71 4.82 21.63
CA ASN A 259 -3.99 5.63 22.61
C ASN A 259 -4.59 7.05 22.69
N ALA A 260 -5.35 7.31 23.75
CA ALA A 260 -6.10 8.56 23.90
C ALA A 260 -5.24 9.84 23.87
N SER A 261 -3.97 9.76 24.28
CA SER A 261 -3.05 10.90 24.34
C SER A 261 -2.43 11.24 22.98
N SER A 262 -2.11 10.22 22.18
CA SER A 262 -1.41 10.40 20.90
C SER A 262 -2.32 10.28 19.68
N GLY A 263 -3.52 9.73 19.83
CA GLY A 263 -4.41 9.42 18.71
C GLY A 263 -3.95 8.23 17.86
N LYS A 264 -2.85 7.57 18.21
CA LYS A 264 -2.35 6.39 17.49
C LYS A 264 -3.18 5.15 17.85
N ILE A 265 -3.41 4.31 16.86
CA ILE A 265 -4.08 3.02 17.03
C ILE A 265 -3.00 1.93 17.04
N GLY A 266 -2.94 1.14 18.11
CA GLY A 266 -2.17 -0.11 18.19
C GLY A 266 -3.04 -1.33 17.84
N LEU A 267 -2.42 -2.49 17.68
CA LEU A 267 -3.15 -3.76 17.60
C LEU A 267 -2.97 -4.55 18.89
N ASP A 268 -4.06 -4.94 19.54
CA ASP A 268 -4.08 -5.88 20.65
C ASP A 268 -4.50 -7.27 20.12
N LEU A 269 -3.61 -8.25 20.27
CA LEU A 269 -3.84 -9.60 19.76
C LEU A 269 -4.27 -10.58 20.86
N GLU A 270 -4.46 -10.14 22.11
CA GLU A 270 -4.79 -11.03 23.25
C GLU A 270 -6.07 -11.85 23.03
N GLN A 271 -7.02 -11.32 22.25
CA GLN A 271 -8.31 -11.96 21.98
C GLN A 271 -8.29 -12.88 20.74
N LEU A 272 -7.19 -12.94 20.00
CA LEU A 272 -7.07 -13.83 18.84
C LEU A 272 -6.67 -15.24 19.28
N ASN A 273 -7.42 -16.23 18.79
CA ASN A 273 -7.12 -17.65 19.02
C ASN A 273 -6.41 -18.29 17.80
N SER A 274 -6.22 -17.51 16.72
CA SER A 274 -5.61 -17.94 15.47
C SER A 274 -4.25 -17.28 15.24
N ASP A 275 -3.43 -17.86 14.34
CA ASP A 275 -2.17 -17.27 13.87
C ASP A 275 -2.37 -16.32 12.68
N THR A 276 -3.55 -15.69 12.61
CA THR A 276 -3.93 -14.74 11.55
C THR A 276 -3.01 -13.53 11.54
N LEU A 277 -2.66 -13.04 12.73
CA LEU A 277 -1.64 -12.02 12.98
C LEU A 277 -0.64 -12.54 14.00
N ILE A 278 0.59 -12.01 13.95
CA ILE A 278 1.67 -12.41 14.84
C ILE A 278 2.25 -11.13 15.45
N ASP A 279 2.19 -11.00 16.77
CA ASP A 279 2.76 -9.85 17.45
C ASP A 279 4.29 -9.92 17.41
N PHE A 280 4.96 -8.87 16.94
CA PHE A 280 6.41 -8.76 16.97
C PHE A 280 7.00 -9.06 18.36
N SER A 281 6.34 -8.58 19.43
CA SER A 281 6.81 -8.77 20.81
C SER A 281 6.80 -10.22 21.28
N SER A 282 6.06 -11.10 20.60
CA SER A 282 6.04 -12.54 20.86
C SER A 282 7.22 -13.30 20.23
N LEU A 283 8.00 -12.65 19.35
CA LEU A 283 9.05 -13.28 18.57
C LEU A 283 10.42 -13.20 19.25
N ASP A 284 11.21 -14.27 19.11
CA ASP A 284 12.64 -14.22 19.44
C ASP A 284 13.37 -13.36 18.40
N THR A 285 13.87 -12.21 18.83
CA THR A 285 14.51 -11.23 17.93
C THR A 285 15.84 -11.71 17.35
N ASN A 286 16.53 -12.66 17.99
CA ASN A 286 17.75 -13.26 17.43
C ASN A 286 17.38 -14.24 16.31
N GLN A 287 16.39 -15.10 16.53
CA GLN A 287 15.85 -15.98 15.49
C GLN A 287 15.27 -15.18 14.32
N LEU A 288 14.63 -14.04 14.62
CA LEU A 288 14.15 -13.10 13.62
C LEU A 288 15.29 -12.60 12.74
N LEU A 289 16.35 -12.04 13.33
CA LEU A 289 17.48 -11.51 12.58
C LEU A 289 18.27 -12.62 11.87
N ASN A 290 18.28 -13.83 12.40
CA ASN A 290 18.84 -15.00 11.74
C ASN A 290 17.94 -15.54 10.62
N GLY A 291 16.77 -14.95 10.34
CA GLY A 291 15.84 -15.42 9.32
C GLY A 291 15.29 -16.82 9.59
N ALA A 292 15.30 -17.26 10.86
CA ALA A 292 15.18 -18.66 11.24
C ALA A 292 13.91 -19.01 12.04
N ILE A 293 12.99 -18.05 12.23
CA ILE A 293 11.75 -18.28 13.00
C ILE A 293 10.92 -19.45 12.42
N TRP A 294 10.81 -19.54 11.10
CA TRP A 294 10.01 -20.56 10.39
C TRP A 294 10.78 -21.22 9.24
N GLY A 295 12.11 -21.31 9.34
CA GLY A 295 12.91 -21.87 8.26
C GLY A 295 14.40 -21.75 8.49
N ILE A 296 15.18 -21.98 7.43
CA ILE A 296 16.63 -21.86 7.44
C ILE A 296 17.02 -20.93 6.29
N PRO A 297 17.79 -19.86 6.54
CA PRO A 297 18.24 -18.97 5.47
C PRO A 297 18.90 -19.72 4.31
N GLY A 298 18.50 -19.39 3.09
CA GLY A 298 19.02 -20.04 1.88
C GLY A 298 18.49 -21.45 1.60
N GLN A 299 17.59 -21.99 2.42
CA GLN A 299 16.95 -23.28 2.17
C GLN A 299 15.42 -23.17 2.14
N GLY A 300 14.79 -23.95 1.26
CA GLY A 300 13.33 -24.01 1.14
C GLY A 300 12.73 -22.70 0.64
N VAL A 301 11.60 -22.32 1.24
CA VAL A 301 10.81 -21.13 0.89
C VAL A 301 10.54 -20.35 2.18
N ALA A 302 10.58 -19.01 2.11
CA ALA A 302 10.20 -18.17 3.24
C ALA A 302 8.71 -18.35 3.55
N ASP A 303 8.36 -18.52 4.82
CA ASP A 303 6.98 -18.74 5.25
C ASP A 303 6.13 -17.46 5.09
N GLU A 304 4.88 -17.58 4.62
CA GLU A 304 3.98 -16.43 4.50
C GLU A 304 3.66 -15.73 5.83
N LYS A 305 3.93 -16.40 6.97
CA LYS A 305 3.84 -15.82 8.31
C LYS A 305 4.71 -14.58 8.49
N TRP A 306 5.78 -14.41 7.72
CA TRP A 306 6.56 -13.16 7.71
C TRP A 306 5.69 -11.94 7.37
N CYS A 307 4.68 -12.10 6.51
CA CYS A 307 3.75 -11.04 6.13
C CYS A 307 2.64 -10.79 7.16
N ARG A 308 2.53 -11.65 8.18
CA ARG A 308 1.51 -11.57 9.26
C ARG A 308 2.04 -10.86 10.51
N ILE A 309 3.33 -10.51 10.54
CA ILE A 309 3.93 -9.83 11.68
C ILE A 309 3.41 -8.40 11.75
N VAL A 310 2.84 -8.03 12.90
CA VAL A 310 2.34 -6.67 13.20
C VAL A 310 3.02 -6.13 14.45
N ASN A 311 2.67 -4.90 14.85
CA ASN A 311 3.31 -4.18 15.97
C ASN A 311 4.84 -4.08 15.83
N ILE A 312 5.31 -4.02 14.58
CA ILE A 312 6.73 -3.88 14.24
C ILE A 312 7.22 -2.52 14.78
N PRO A 313 8.34 -2.46 15.52
CA PRO A 313 8.93 -1.19 15.96
C PRO A 313 9.13 -0.26 14.77
N ASP A 314 8.58 0.96 14.85
CA ASP A 314 8.48 1.90 13.74
C ASP A 314 9.38 3.14 13.89
N ASP A 315 10.27 3.13 14.88
CA ASP A 315 11.31 4.14 15.04
C ASP A 315 12.50 3.92 14.07
N LEU A 316 13.36 4.94 13.97
CA LEU A 316 14.53 4.96 13.08
C LEU A 316 15.82 4.46 13.75
N SER A 317 15.73 3.74 14.87
CA SER A 317 16.89 3.10 15.48
C SER A 317 17.43 1.99 14.58
N GLN A 318 18.72 1.68 14.75
CA GLN A 318 19.35 0.60 14.00
C GLN A 318 18.66 -0.75 14.20
N ASN A 319 18.12 -1.04 15.40
CA ASN A 319 17.45 -2.32 15.66
C ASN A 319 16.12 -2.40 14.93
N SER A 320 15.30 -1.35 14.99
CA SER A 320 14.03 -1.27 14.28
C SER A 320 14.22 -1.42 12.76
N ILE A 321 15.24 -0.76 12.20
CA ILE A 321 15.61 -0.92 10.78
C ILE A 321 16.01 -2.37 10.46
N LYS A 322 16.81 -3.04 11.29
CA LYS A 322 17.17 -4.45 11.07
C LYS A 322 15.95 -5.36 11.05
N TYR A 323 15.07 -5.22 12.04
CA TYR A 323 13.85 -6.02 12.15
C TYR A 323 12.93 -5.81 10.95
N GLN A 324 12.61 -4.54 10.64
CA GLN A 324 11.81 -4.17 9.47
C GLN A 324 12.41 -4.73 8.18
N SER A 325 13.73 -4.67 8.01
CA SER A 325 14.43 -5.14 6.82
C SER A 325 14.25 -6.64 6.60
N VAL A 326 14.49 -7.44 7.65
CA VAL A 326 14.36 -8.90 7.57
C VAL A 326 12.90 -9.31 7.40
N ILE A 327 11.97 -8.69 8.13
CA ILE A 327 10.54 -8.97 8.03
C ILE A 327 10.02 -8.68 6.63
N SER A 328 10.25 -7.47 6.11
CA SER A 328 9.72 -7.05 4.81
C SER A 328 10.36 -7.81 3.65
N THR A 329 11.66 -8.12 3.73
CA THR A 329 12.34 -8.89 2.67
C THR A 329 11.93 -10.37 2.69
N ASN A 330 11.80 -11.00 3.86
CA ASN A 330 11.32 -12.38 3.93
C ASN A 330 9.84 -12.50 3.58
N CYS A 331 9.02 -11.51 3.96
CA CYS A 331 7.66 -11.41 3.44
C CYS A 331 7.69 -11.29 1.90
N ALA A 332 8.57 -10.46 1.34
CA ALA A 332 8.69 -10.34 -0.11
C ALA A 332 9.01 -11.68 -0.78
N ARG A 333 9.94 -12.44 -0.18
CA ARG A 333 10.41 -13.75 -0.68
C ARG A 333 9.43 -14.90 -0.47
N SER A 334 8.41 -14.74 0.38
CA SER A 334 7.43 -15.80 0.68
C SER A 334 6.44 -16.10 -0.45
N ALA A 335 6.34 -15.23 -1.45
CA ALA A 335 5.38 -15.34 -2.54
C ALA A 335 6.04 -15.18 -3.91
N GLN A 336 5.41 -15.75 -4.95
CA GLN A 336 5.84 -15.53 -6.33
C GLN A 336 5.72 -14.05 -6.69
N ARG A 337 6.67 -13.54 -7.47
CA ARG A 337 6.63 -12.18 -8.01
C ARG A 337 7.01 -12.16 -9.48
N TYR A 338 6.24 -11.44 -10.28
CA TYR A 338 6.66 -11.01 -11.58
C TYR A 338 7.63 -9.85 -11.42
N CYS A 339 8.86 -10.04 -11.91
CA CYS A 339 9.89 -9.01 -11.97
C CYS A 339 10.04 -8.55 -13.42
N ASP A 340 10.02 -7.25 -13.66
CA ASP A 340 10.24 -6.65 -14.99
C ASP A 340 11.71 -6.67 -15.38
N ALA A 341 11.99 -6.80 -16.68
CA ALA A 341 13.35 -6.91 -17.20
C ALA A 341 14.10 -5.58 -17.01
N PHE A 342 15.39 -5.65 -16.74
CA PHE A 342 16.25 -4.46 -16.67
C PHE A 342 17.58 -4.70 -17.38
N GLY A 343 17.81 -3.95 -18.46
CA GLY A 343 18.96 -4.17 -19.33
C GLY A 343 19.03 -5.60 -19.88
N SER A 344 20.23 -6.05 -20.23
CA SER A 344 20.47 -7.41 -20.74
C SER A 344 20.68 -8.45 -19.64
N SER A 345 20.94 -8.02 -18.41
CA SER A 345 21.37 -8.90 -17.31
C SER A 345 20.22 -9.40 -16.43
N PHE A 346 19.08 -8.71 -16.44
CA PHE A 346 17.90 -9.08 -15.65
C PHE A 346 16.74 -9.42 -16.58
N SER A 347 16.45 -10.71 -16.70
CA SER A 347 15.27 -11.18 -17.43
C SER A 347 13.98 -10.84 -16.69
N SER A 348 12.93 -10.55 -17.44
CA SER A 348 11.59 -10.53 -16.87
C SER A 348 11.07 -11.93 -16.62
N GLY A 349 10.10 -12.05 -15.72
CA GLY A 349 9.36 -13.30 -15.54
C GLY A 349 8.82 -13.48 -14.14
N ASN A 350 8.14 -14.61 -13.95
CA ASN A 350 7.67 -15.06 -12.64
C ASN A 350 8.82 -15.71 -11.87
N TYR A 351 9.30 -15.03 -10.85
CA TYR A 351 10.26 -15.55 -9.89
C TYR A 351 9.49 -16.29 -8.79
N PRO A 352 9.77 -17.59 -8.56
CA PRO A 352 9.09 -18.36 -7.53
C PRO A 352 9.43 -17.80 -6.14
N PRO A 353 8.64 -18.18 -5.11
CA PRO A 353 9.03 -17.94 -3.72
C PRO A 353 10.47 -18.42 -3.46
N ALA A 354 11.22 -17.64 -2.67
CA ALA A 354 12.61 -17.89 -2.36
C ALA A 354 12.80 -18.20 -0.87
N ALA A 355 13.88 -18.91 -0.54
CA ALA A 355 14.26 -19.21 0.84
C ALA A 355 14.36 -17.93 1.70
N PRO A 356 14.11 -17.98 3.02
CA PRO A 356 14.33 -16.81 3.87
C PRO A 356 15.80 -16.39 3.86
N ILE A 357 16.07 -15.18 4.34
CA ILE A 357 17.40 -14.59 4.46
C ILE A 357 17.62 -14.05 5.87
N ALA A 358 18.89 -14.01 6.27
CA ALA A 358 19.34 -13.47 7.54
C ALA A 358 19.91 -12.06 7.38
N TRP A 359 19.86 -11.27 8.45
CA TRP A 359 20.66 -10.07 8.58
C TRP A 359 22.15 -10.42 8.73
N ASP A 360 23.02 -9.68 8.04
CA ASP A 360 24.47 -9.82 8.13
C ASP A 360 25.14 -8.43 8.25
N SER A 361 25.84 -8.21 9.36
CA SER A 361 26.42 -6.90 9.67
C SER A 361 27.56 -6.47 8.73
N ASN A 362 28.28 -7.42 8.13
CA ASN A 362 29.31 -7.10 7.14
C ASN A 362 28.66 -6.64 5.83
N THR A 363 27.60 -7.34 5.41
CA THR A 363 26.78 -6.96 4.25
C THR A 363 26.14 -5.58 4.47
N ALA A 364 25.67 -5.28 5.68
CA ALA A 364 25.14 -3.96 6.02
C ALA A 364 26.22 -2.86 6.00
N SER A 365 27.44 -3.17 6.47
CA SER A 365 28.58 -2.25 6.39
C SER A 365 28.95 -1.94 4.93
N ASN A 366 28.87 -2.93 4.04
CA ASN A 366 29.07 -2.73 2.61
C ASN A 366 27.99 -1.83 1.99
N ALA A 367 26.72 -2.07 2.32
CA ALA A 367 25.61 -1.25 1.86
C ALA A 367 25.74 0.21 2.35
N GLN A 368 26.28 0.40 3.57
CA GLN A 368 26.51 1.72 4.14
C GLN A 368 27.52 2.54 3.32
N LEU A 369 28.57 1.90 2.76
CA LEU A 369 29.55 2.60 1.92
C LEU A 369 28.90 3.22 0.68
N ASN A 370 27.99 2.50 0.02
CA ASN A 370 27.26 3.06 -1.12
C ASN A 370 26.30 4.17 -0.67
N SER A 371 25.64 3.99 0.48
CA SER A 371 24.71 4.99 1.05
C SER A 371 25.42 6.31 1.40
N ASP A 372 26.64 6.23 1.96
CA ASP A 372 27.49 7.39 2.21
C ASP A 372 27.86 8.12 0.90
N GLU A 373 28.16 7.37 -0.16
CA GLU A 373 28.53 7.94 -1.46
C GLU A 373 27.32 8.54 -2.21
N GLN A 374 26.16 7.88 -2.15
CA GLN A 374 24.88 8.43 -2.62
C GLN A 374 24.58 9.77 -1.90
N HIS A 375 24.74 9.81 -0.57
CA HIS A 375 24.56 11.04 0.21
C HIS A 375 25.59 12.12 -0.16
N ARG A 376 26.87 11.75 -0.33
CA ARG A 376 27.93 12.71 -0.72
C ARG A 376 27.65 13.33 -2.09
N ARG A 377 27.18 12.53 -3.05
CA ARG A 377 26.86 12.98 -4.41
C ARG A 377 25.48 13.62 -4.53
N ASP A 378 24.61 13.40 -3.55
CA ASP A 378 23.19 13.75 -3.63
C ASP A 378 22.49 13.11 -4.85
N ALA A 379 22.84 11.85 -5.11
CA ALA A 379 22.41 11.15 -6.30
C ALA A 379 22.16 9.66 -6.00
N GLN A 380 21.21 9.07 -6.73
CA GLN A 380 20.98 7.63 -6.69
C GLN A 380 21.97 6.91 -7.60
N GLY A 381 22.51 5.79 -7.14
CA GLY A 381 23.36 4.95 -7.98
C GLY A 381 24.11 3.85 -7.23
N HIS A 382 24.76 2.99 -8.02
CA HIS A 382 25.68 1.94 -7.59
C HIS A 382 27.12 2.48 -7.63
N PHE A 383 27.46 3.38 -6.72
CA PHE A 383 28.79 4.03 -6.70
C PHE A 383 29.85 3.19 -5.99
N VAL A 384 29.44 2.35 -5.04
CA VAL A 384 30.29 1.39 -4.33
C VAL A 384 29.59 0.04 -4.28
N VAL A 385 30.12 -0.96 -4.98
CA VAL A 385 29.51 -2.30 -5.10
C VAL A 385 30.45 -3.33 -4.50
N ASN A 386 30.06 -3.90 -3.35
CA ASN A 386 30.81 -4.90 -2.60
C ASN A 386 29.95 -6.13 -2.25
N SER A 387 28.95 -6.42 -3.08
CA SER A 387 27.93 -7.45 -2.84
C SER A 387 27.62 -8.24 -4.11
N SER A 388 26.93 -9.36 -3.94
CA SER A 388 26.47 -10.20 -5.07
C SER A 388 25.16 -9.71 -5.71
N GLY A 389 24.46 -8.82 -5.01
CA GLY A 389 23.27 -8.10 -5.49
C GLY A 389 23.11 -6.84 -4.67
N GLN A 390 22.87 -5.70 -5.33
CA GLN A 390 22.69 -4.41 -4.69
C GLN A 390 21.45 -3.72 -5.25
N ASN A 391 20.65 -3.12 -4.38
CA ASN A 391 19.58 -2.20 -4.74
C ASN A 391 19.85 -0.85 -4.08
N ALA A 392 19.52 0.25 -4.75
CA ALA A 392 19.81 1.59 -4.24
C ALA A 392 18.68 2.57 -4.57
N PHE A 393 18.23 3.34 -3.56
CA PHE A 393 17.25 4.40 -3.73
C PHE A 393 17.63 5.66 -2.94
N VAL A 394 17.38 6.83 -3.53
CA VAL A 394 17.33 8.10 -2.80
C VAL A 394 15.86 8.45 -2.55
N LEU A 395 15.37 8.02 -1.39
CA LEU A 395 13.98 8.15 -1.00
C LEU A 395 13.87 8.53 0.48
N SER A 396 13.35 9.72 0.78
CA SER A 396 13.11 10.15 2.15
C SER A 396 11.92 9.40 2.76
N SER A 397 12.14 8.58 3.79
CA SER A 397 11.10 7.77 4.42
C SER A 397 11.29 7.63 5.94
N ASN A 398 10.20 7.31 6.64
CA ASN A 398 10.18 7.02 8.09
C ASN A 398 10.47 5.54 8.40
N SER A 399 10.63 4.70 7.37
CA SER A 399 10.80 3.26 7.50
C SER A 399 11.57 2.70 6.31
N VAL A 400 12.29 1.60 6.54
CA VAL A 400 12.94 0.80 5.49
C VAL A 400 11.96 -0.14 4.78
N VAL A 401 10.77 -0.38 5.34
CA VAL A 401 9.71 -1.14 4.65
C VAL A 401 9.29 -0.43 3.36
N ILE A 402 9.28 0.92 3.36
CA ILE A 402 8.91 1.73 2.19
C ILE A 402 9.84 1.46 0.98
N PRO A 403 11.18 1.59 1.06
CA PRO A 403 12.04 1.26 -0.08
C PRO A 403 12.02 -0.23 -0.44
N ILE A 404 11.75 -1.15 0.50
CA ILE A 404 11.69 -2.60 0.22
C ILE A 404 10.38 -2.98 -0.49
N PHE A 405 9.23 -2.48 -0.03
CA PHE A 405 7.90 -2.98 -0.40
C PHE A 405 6.99 -1.95 -1.10
N GLY A 406 7.25 -0.65 -0.92
CA GLY A 406 6.71 0.42 -1.76
C GLY A 406 5.65 1.31 -1.11
N TYR A 407 5.70 2.60 -1.47
CA TYR A 407 4.69 3.60 -1.09
C TYR A 407 3.54 3.78 -2.10
N THR A 408 3.58 3.09 -3.26
CA THR A 408 2.46 3.06 -4.22
C THR A 408 1.71 1.75 -4.09
N SER A 409 0.51 1.69 -4.68
CA SER A 409 -0.24 0.44 -4.80
C SER A 409 0.54 -0.58 -5.65
N PRO A 410 0.28 -1.87 -5.48
CA PRO A 410 0.76 -2.91 -6.38
C PRO A 410 0.31 -2.67 -7.83
N ARG A 411 0.98 -3.34 -8.76
CA ARG A 411 0.63 -3.28 -10.19
C ARG A 411 -0.79 -3.78 -10.46
N SER A 412 -1.44 -3.20 -11.48
CA SER A 412 -2.82 -3.52 -11.90
C SER A 412 -2.92 -4.09 -13.32
N ASP A 413 -1.79 -4.43 -13.94
CA ASP A 413 -1.70 -4.93 -15.32
C ASP A 413 -1.88 -6.46 -15.46
N GLY A 414 -2.32 -7.12 -14.39
CA GLY A 414 -2.61 -8.56 -14.35
C GLY A 414 -1.42 -9.46 -14.03
N GLN A 415 -0.19 -8.93 -13.94
CA GLN A 415 0.98 -9.69 -13.49
C GLN A 415 1.04 -9.75 -11.96
N VAL A 416 1.52 -10.86 -11.41
CA VAL A 416 1.48 -11.12 -9.96
C VAL A 416 2.67 -10.46 -9.26
N ASN A 417 2.50 -9.29 -8.64
CA ASN A 417 3.46 -8.73 -7.69
C ASN A 417 2.72 -7.82 -6.72
N ASN A 418 2.71 -8.16 -5.43
CA ASN A 418 1.98 -7.40 -4.40
C ASN A 418 2.83 -6.28 -3.74
N ALA A 419 4.00 -5.97 -4.29
CA ALA A 419 4.78 -4.79 -3.90
C ALA A 419 4.61 -3.67 -4.93
N GLY A 420 4.84 -2.43 -4.49
CA GLY A 420 4.72 -1.25 -5.35
C GLY A 420 5.86 -1.18 -6.35
N LEU A 421 5.60 -0.72 -7.58
CA LEU A 421 6.62 -0.59 -8.63
C LEU A 421 7.77 0.36 -8.28
N ASN A 422 7.59 1.19 -7.26
CA ASN A 422 8.56 2.12 -6.68
C ASN A 422 9.38 1.55 -5.52
N SER A 423 9.45 0.22 -5.40
CA SER A 423 10.12 -0.50 -4.32
C SER A 423 11.15 -1.47 -4.85
N TRP A 424 12.05 -1.98 -4.03
CA TRP A 424 12.98 -3.00 -4.47
C TRP A 424 12.29 -4.33 -4.80
N ALA A 425 11.22 -4.71 -4.10
CA ALA A 425 10.47 -5.92 -4.40
C ALA A 425 9.56 -5.80 -5.63
N GLY A 426 9.29 -4.58 -6.12
CA GLY A 426 8.41 -4.32 -7.26
C GLY A 426 9.08 -3.72 -8.50
N HIS A 427 10.24 -3.09 -8.35
CA HIS A 427 10.95 -2.39 -9.43
C HIS A 427 11.82 -3.35 -10.26
N GLU A 428 11.92 -3.06 -11.56
CA GLU A 428 12.79 -3.78 -12.50
C GLU A 428 14.26 -3.78 -12.04
N GLY A 429 14.96 -4.91 -12.24
CA GLY A 429 16.33 -5.13 -11.78
C GLY A 429 16.48 -5.36 -10.27
N HIS A 430 15.72 -4.65 -9.44
CA HIS A 430 15.75 -4.80 -7.98
C HIS A 430 14.98 -6.03 -7.49
N CYS A 431 13.82 -6.29 -8.10
CA CYS A 431 12.95 -7.43 -7.76
C CYS A 431 13.70 -8.75 -7.92
N GLN A 432 14.53 -8.85 -8.97
CA GLN A 432 15.39 -10.00 -9.21
C GLN A 432 16.40 -10.21 -8.08
N ASN A 433 17.04 -9.15 -7.57
CA ASN A 433 17.94 -9.26 -6.43
C ASN A 433 17.18 -9.73 -5.18
N VAL A 434 16.01 -9.15 -4.89
CA VAL A 434 15.17 -9.56 -3.75
C VAL A 434 14.77 -11.04 -3.84
N MET A 435 14.39 -11.51 -5.03
CA MET A 435 13.87 -12.86 -5.27
C MET A 435 14.95 -13.90 -5.63
N ASN A 436 16.21 -13.50 -5.77
CA ASN A 436 17.27 -14.43 -6.15
C ASN A 436 17.54 -15.42 -5.01
N SER A 437 17.32 -16.70 -5.29
CA SER A 437 17.42 -17.80 -4.32
C SER A 437 18.86 -18.08 -3.87
N ARG A 438 19.88 -17.54 -4.56
CA ARG A 438 21.29 -17.70 -4.18
C ARG A 438 21.67 -16.85 -2.97
N HIS A 439 20.95 -15.76 -2.72
CA HIS A 439 21.22 -14.91 -1.58
C HIS A 439 20.66 -15.52 -0.31
N THR A 440 21.49 -15.53 0.73
CA THR A 440 21.16 -16.09 2.05
C THR A 440 21.24 -15.02 3.14
N LYS A 441 21.92 -13.91 2.84
CA LYS A 441 22.17 -12.81 3.77
C LYS A 441 21.82 -11.47 3.12
N MET A 442 21.41 -10.53 3.94
CA MET A 442 21.21 -9.13 3.55
C MET A 442 21.77 -8.15 4.55
N GLY A 443 21.94 -6.91 4.11
CA GLY A 443 22.14 -5.76 4.98
C GLY A 443 21.65 -4.46 4.32
N ILE A 444 21.28 -3.50 5.16
CA ILE A 444 20.82 -2.18 4.74
C ILE A 444 21.81 -1.10 5.20
N GLY A 445 22.16 -0.19 4.29
CA GLY A 445 22.80 1.09 4.56
C GLY A 445 21.83 2.24 4.31
N TYR A 446 22.03 3.36 5.01
CA TYR A 446 21.18 4.55 4.88
C TYR A 446 21.86 5.80 5.44
N LYS A 447 21.29 6.97 5.16
CA LYS A 447 21.67 8.26 5.76
C LYS A 447 20.46 9.08 6.13
N VAL A 448 20.62 10.01 7.06
CA VAL A 448 19.61 11.04 7.32
C VAL A 448 19.32 11.79 6.02
N SER A 449 18.06 12.04 5.73
CA SER A 449 17.66 12.77 4.54
C SER A 449 18.12 14.23 4.62
N LYS A 450 18.63 14.76 3.51
CA LYS A 450 19.03 16.19 3.43
C LYS A 450 17.83 17.12 3.34
N SER A 451 16.70 16.64 2.80
CA SER A 451 15.49 17.44 2.65
C SER A 451 14.60 17.42 3.90
N ASP A 452 14.74 16.41 4.76
CA ASP A 452 13.95 16.23 5.97
C ASP A 452 14.74 15.44 7.01
N THR A 453 15.33 16.14 7.99
CA THR A 453 16.21 15.50 8.98
C THR A 453 15.48 14.58 9.97
N SER A 454 14.15 14.55 9.94
CA SER A 454 13.35 13.58 10.70
C SER A 454 13.27 12.20 10.04
N LYS A 455 13.74 12.09 8.78
CA LYS A 455 13.67 10.89 7.94
C LYS A 455 15.04 10.34 7.58
N MET A 456 15.04 9.08 7.15
CA MET A 456 16.19 8.45 6.51
C MET A 456 16.00 8.42 4.98
N SER A 457 17.10 8.35 4.24
CA SER A 457 17.18 8.32 2.79
C SER A 457 18.48 7.62 2.37
N TYR A 458 18.83 7.71 1.07
CA TYR A 458 20.04 7.13 0.49
C TYR A 458 20.18 5.66 0.85
N TRP A 459 19.07 4.94 0.74
CA TRP A 459 18.94 3.55 1.12
C TRP A 459 19.74 2.69 0.14
N THR A 460 20.51 1.75 0.68
CA THR A 460 21.14 0.67 -0.09
C THR A 460 20.79 -0.65 0.57
N GLN A 461 20.37 -1.63 -0.22
CA GLN A 461 20.23 -3.02 0.20
C GLN A 461 21.26 -3.86 -0.53
N ASP A 462 22.10 -4.56 0.23
CA ASP A 462 23.06 -5.53 -0.31
C ASP A 462 22.64 -6.96 0.06
N PHE A 463 22.99 -7.89 -0.82
CA PHE A 463 22.78 -9.32 -0.67
C PHE A 463 24.06 -10.12 -0.89
N ASN A 464 24.21 -11.21 -0.13
CA ASN A 464 25.32 -12.16 -0.22
C ASN A 464 24.85 -13.62 -0.17
#